data_AF-A0JL50-F1
#
_entry.id   AF-A0JL50-F1
#
_cell.length_a   1.000
_cell.length_b   1.000
_cell.length_c   1.000
_cell.angle_alpha   90.00
_cell.angle_beta   90.00
_cell.angle_gamma   90.00
#
_symmetry.space_group_name_H-M   'P 1'
#
loop_
_entity.id
_entity.type
_entity.pdbx_description
1 polymer ?
#
loop_
_entity_poly.entity_id
_entity_poly.type
_entity_poly.pdbx_seq_one_letter_code
_entity_poly.pdbx_strand_id
1 'polypeptide(L)' 'GSNRLNEELLERINSAKKIHLVPCHLRDKFVLRFAICARTVESAHVQLAWKHVAQLATSLLATPRD' A
#
# COMPACT_ATOMS: atom_id res chain seq x y z
N GLY A 1 9.63 3.36 7.17
CA GLY A 1 9.40 1.96 7.63
C GLY A 1 10.60 1.11 7.27
N SER A 2 10.72 -0.07 7.87
CA SER A 2 11.66 -1.10 7.38
C SER A 2 11.13 -1.74 6.09
N ASN A 3 12.02 -2.34 5.29
CA ASN A 3 11.61 -3.01 4.04
C ASN A 3 10.58 -4.12 4.31
N ARG A 4 10.83 -4.98 5.30
CA ARG A 4 9.91 -6.02 5.76
C ARG A 4 8.51 -5.49 6.08
N LEU A 5 8.42 -4.33 6.72
CA LEU A 5 7.13 -3.72 7.04
C LEU A 5 6.38 -3.26 5.79
N ASN A 6 7.10 -2.74 4.80
CA ASN A 6 6.51 -2.32 3.53
C ASN A 6 6.11 -3.53 2.66
N GLU A 7 6.88 -4.62 2.70
CA GLU A 7 6.52 -5.89 2.05
C GLU A 7 5.23 -6.46 2.63
N GLU A 8 5.11 -6.52 3.97
CA GLU A 8 3.90 -6.99 4.64
C GLU A 8 2.69 -6.09 4.34
N LEU A 9 2.89 -4.77 4.32
CA LEU A 9 1.84 -3.83 3.92
C LEU A 9 1.37 -4.08 2.48
N LEU A 10 2.30 -4.29 1.55
CA LEU A 10 1.98 -4.60 0.15
C LEU A 10 1.18 -5.90 0.03
N GLU A 11 1.60 -6.94 0.73
CA GLU A 11 0.92 -8.24 0.73
C GLU A 11 -0.52 -8.09 1.22
N ARG A 12 -0.74 -7.36 2.32
CA ARG A 12 -2.09 -7.08 2.85
C ARG A 12 -2.94 -6.29 1.86
N ILE A 13 -2.38 -5.25 1.22
CA ILE A 13 -3.09 -4.42 0.22
C ILE A 13 -3.52 -5.27 -0.98
N ASN A 14 -2.59 -6.03 -1.56
CA ASN A 14 -2.86 -6.81 -2.77
C ASN A 14 -3.78 -8.01 -2.48
N SER A 15 -3.67 -8.62 -1.30
CA SER A 15 -4.54 -9.72 -0.87
C SER A 15 -5.99 -9.28 -0.60
N ALA A 16 -6.19 -8.02 -0.19
CA ALA A 16 -7.52 -7.45 0.01
C ALA A 16 -8.29 -7.23 -1.32
N LYS A 17 -7.59 -7.25 -2.47
CA LYS A 17 -8.16 -7.14 -3.83
C LYS A 17 -9.01 -5.88 -4.09
N LYS A 18 -8.88 -4.84 -3.27
CA LYS A 18 -9.57 -3.55 -3.47
C LYS A 18 -8.80 -2.61 -4.40
N ILE A 19 -7.49 -2.59 -4.26
CA ILE A 19 -6.55 -1.89 -5.12
C ILE A 19 -5.33 -2.78 -5.33
N HIS A 20 -4.58 -2.52 -6.40
CA HIS A 20 -3.31 -3.19 -6.64
C HIS A 20 -2.18 -2.16 -6.59
N LEU A 21 -1.16 -2.45 -5.79
CA LEU A 21 0.10 -1.70 -5.78
C LEU A 21 1.24 -2.58 -6.26
N VAL A 22 2.27 -1.93 -6.79
CA VAL A 22 3.50 -2.60 -7.22
C VAL A 22 4.69 -2.08 -6.40
N PRO A 23 5.67 -2.94 -6.07
CA PRO A 23 6.87 -2.48 -5.40
C PRO A 23 7.92 -1.93 -6.38
N CYS A 24 8.96 -1.33 -5.82
CA CYS A 24 10.28 -1.20 -6.42
C CYS A 24 11.37 -1.15 -5.34
N HIS A 25 12.62 -1.41 -5.75
CA HIS A 25 13.79 -1.19 -4.92
C HIS A 25 14.52 0.05 -5.39
N LEU A 26 14.75 1.00 -4.48
CA LEU A 26 15.53 2.20 -4.73
C LEU A 26 16.60 2.33 -3.65
N ARG A 27 17.87 2.17 -4.01
CA ARG A 27 19.01 2.26 -3.07
C ARG A 27 18.77 1.40 -1.82
N ASP A 28 18.46 0.12 -2.05
CA ASP A 28 18.17 -0.88 -1.01
C ASP A 28 16.95 -0.57 -0.12
N LYS A 29 16.06 0.33 -0.55
CA LYS A 29 14.77 0.58 0.10
C LYS A 29 13.64 -0.02 -0.71
N PHE A 30 12.79 -0.79 -0.05
CA PHE A 30 11.56 -1.33 -0.61
C PHE A 30 10.48 -0.25 -0.57
N VAL A 31 10.04 0.22 -1.74
CA VAL A 31 9.11 1.34 -1.90
C VAL A 31 7.85 0.85 -2.59
N LEU A 32 6.68 1.30 -2.11
CA LEU A 32 5.39 1.04 -2.75
C LEU A 32 5.10 2.13 -3.77
N ARG A 33 4.65 1.74 -4.97
CA ARG A 33 4.26 2.67 -6.03
C ARG A 33 2.76 2.59 -6.28
N PHE A 34 2.12 3.74 -6.21
CA PHE A 34 0.74 3.94 -6.61
C PHE A 34 0.71 4.73 -7.92
N ALA A 35 0.28 4.07 -8.99
CA ALA A 35 0.22 4.65 -10.32
C ALA A 35 -1.24 4.68 -10.80
N ILE A 36 -1.66 5.83 -11.34
CA ILE A 36 -2.97 5.98 -11.96
C ILE A 36 -2.84 5.67 -13.44
N CYS A 37 -3.44 4.55 -13.88
CA CYS A 37 -3.28 4.06 -15.25
C CYS A 37 -4.54 4.22 -16.11
N ALA A 38 -5.72 4.38 -15.50
CA ALA A 38 -6.99 4.45 -16.23
C ALA A 38 -7.50 5.91 -16.29
N ARG A 39 -7.92 6.33 -17.49
CA ARG A 39 -8.46 7.67 -17.76
C ARG A 39 -9.78 7.98 -17.05
N THR A 40 -10.49 6.95 -16.57
CA THR A 40 -11.74 7.06 -15.82
C THR A 40 -11.50 7.26 -14.32
N VAL A 41 -10.25 7.28 -13.86
CA VAL A 41 -9.92 7.49 -12.45
C VAL A 41 -10.12 8.96 -12.09
N GLU A 42 -11.15 9.19 -11.30
CA GLU A 42 -11.41 10.46 -10.61
C GLU A 42 -10.74 10.55 -9.23
N SER A 43 -10.68 11.77 -8.69
CA SER A 43 -10.13 12.06 -7.35
C SER A 43 -10.76 11.21 -6.24
N ALA A 44 -12.07 10.95 -6.32
CA ALA A 44 -12.78 10.13 -5.34
C ALA A 44 -12.19 8.70 -5.22
N HIS A 45 -11.77 8.09 -6.33
CA HIS A 45 -11.13 6.77 -6.32
C HIS A 45 -9.76 6.81 -5.64
N VAL A 46 -9.00 7.89 -5.85
CA VAL A 46 -7.68 8.10 -5.21
C VAL A 46 -7.85 8.26 -3.71
N GLN A 47 -8.84 9.02 -3.26
CA GLN A 47 -9.15 9.19 -1.84
C GLN A 47 -9.57 7.86 -1.20
N LEU A 48 -10.39 7.06 -1.89
CA LEU A 48 -10.78 5.74 -1.42
C LEU A 48 -9.59 4.78 -1.32
N ALA A 49 -8.71 4.76 -2.33
CA ALA A 49 -7.49 3.99 -2.34
C ALA A 49 -6.56 4.38 -1.17
N TRP A 50 -6.34 5.68 -0.99
CA TRP A 50 -5.50 6.19 0.11
C TRP A 50 -6.07 5.84 1.49
N LYS A 51 -7.39 6.00 1.68
CA LYS A 51 -8.06 5.60 2.92
C LYS A 51 -7.84 4.13 3.22
N HIS A 52 -7.90 3.27 2.20
CA HIS A 52 -7.66 1.83 2.37
C HIS A 52 -6.20 1.53 2.75
N VAL A 53 -5.22 2.16 2.07
CA VAL A 53 -3.79 2.04 2.41
C VAL A 53 -3.53 2.47 3.84
N ALA A 54 -4.05 3.64 4.24
CA ALA A 54 -3.88 4.18 5.58
C ALA A 54 -4.49 3.27 6.66
N GLN A 55 -5.68 2.71 6.41
CA GLN A 55 -6.32 1.76 7.34
C GLN A 55 -5.47 0.50 7.55
N LEU A 56 -4.97 -0.10 6.48
CA LEU A 56 -4.13 -1.30 6.58
C LEU A 56 -2.79 -1.00 7.24
N ALA A 57 -2.18 0.15 6.94
CA ALA A 57 -0.95 0.59 7.58
C ALA A 57 -1.14 0.81 9.09
N THR A 58 -2.22 1.48 9.50
CA THR A 58 -2.54 1.68 10.92
C THR A 58 -2.77 0.37 11.64
N SER A 59 -3.53 -0.55 11.05
CA SER A 59 -3.76 -1.89 11.62
C SER A 59 -2.46 -2.69 11.76
N LEU A 60 -1.59 -2.65 10.75
CA LEU A 60 -0.29 -3.30 10.76
C LEU A 60 0.63 -2.73 11.86
N LEU A 61 0.63 -1.42 12.06
CA LEU A 61 1.43 -0.77 13.11
C LEU A 61 0.90 -1.04 14.52
N ALA A 62 -0.41 -1.24 14.67
CA ALA A 62 -1.03 -1.56 15.95
C ALA A 62 -0.91 -3.04 16.36
N THR A 63 -0.45 -3.91 15.46
CA THR A 63 -0.27 -5.34 15.76
C THR A 63 0.96 -5.51 16.68
N PRO A 64 0.81 -6.08 17.89
CA PRO A 64 1.93 -6.38 18.77
C PRO A 64 2.92 -7.29 18.05
N ARG A 65 4.22 -7.03 18.23
CA ARG A 65 5.28 -7.90 17.72
C ARG A 65 5.86 -8.64 18.91
N ASP A 66 5.79 -9.97 18.86
CA ASP A 66 6.46 -10.86 19.80
C ASP A 66 7.99 -10.74 19.67
#